data_AF-A0A931RVZ8-F1
#
_entry.id   AF-A0A931RVZ8-F1
#
_cell.length_a   1.000
_cell.length_b   1.000
_cell.length_c   1.000
_cell.angle_alpha   90.00
_cell.angle_beta   90.00
_cell.angle_gamma   90.00
#
_symmetry.space_group_name_H-M   'P 1'
#
loop_
_entity.id
_entity.type
_entity.pdbx_description
1 polymer ?
#
loop_
_entity_poly.entity_id
_entity_poly.type
_entity_poly.pdbx_seq_one_letter_code
_entity_poly.pdbx_strand_id
1 'polypeptide(L)'
;MNAERRRAARASLWSRLNEFRPYVILLALLLPLACRKQTEQSPRPRAGRFTPQQLQAKFVWDLGAGAVDVAGYPDAQRKNYEVFKAKCSLCHTLARPINAPFVGREDWKRYVHRMHAKGEAANMALSEKEEKAIVNFLVYDAQERKVKRAAQFEEDTTLLEELFDEVQKEQGRLALEEGKKEIRSFTYTGDRP
;
A
#
# COMPACT_ATOMS: atom_id res chain seq x y z
N MET A 1 33.91 -53.01 -15.93
CA MET A 1 33.17 -54.26 -16.22
C MET A 1 31.75 -53.87 -16.60
N ASN A 2 31.55 -53.31 -17.80
CA ASN A 2 31.19 -53.98 -19.07
C ASN A 2 29.67 -54.22 -19.12
N ALA A 3 28.83 -53.44 -19.81
CA ALA A 3 28.79 -53.14 -21.25
C ALA A 3 29.03 -54.38 -22.13
N GLU A 4 28.11 -54.62 -23.06
CA GLU A 4 28.19 -55.63 -24.14
C GLU A 4 27.96 -57.10 -23.75
N ARG A 5 26.70 -57.54 -23.94
CA ARG A 5 26.23 -58.88 -24.32
C ARG A 5 24.73 -58.90 -23.97
N ARG A 6 23.76 -58.64 -24.85
CA ARG A 6 23.58 -59.23 -26.19
C ARG A 6 22.58 -58.36 -26.93
N ARG A 7 23.05 -57.70 -28.00
CA ARG A 7 22.20 -57.24 -29.09
C ARG A 7 21.84 -58.46 -29.96
N ALA A 8 20.59 -58.43 -30.45
CA ALA A 8 20.16 -58.85 -31.77
C ALA A 8 20.24 -60.33 -32.19
N ALA A 9 19.10 -60.78 -32.71
CA ALA A 9 18.88 -61.73 -33.82
C ALA A 9 17.88 -62.82 -33.43
N ARG A 10 16.89 -63.24 -34.22
CA ARG A 10 16.48 -62.90 -35.58
C ARG A 10 15.19 -63.72 -35.84
N ALA A 11 14.26 -63.13 -36.59
CA ALA A 11 13.47 -63.75 -37.65
C ALA A 11 12.51 -64.91 -37.28
N SER A 12 11.19 -64.69 -37.33
CA SER A 12 10.32 -64.79 -38.53
C SER A 12 9.89 -66.22 -38.83
N LEU A 13 8.58 -66.47 -38.80
CA LEU A 13 7.81 -67.42 -39.63
C LEU A 13 6.36 -67.32 -39.11
N TRP A 14 5.59 -66.35 -39.59
CA TRP A 14 4.61 -66.57 -40.66
C TRP A 14 3.68 -67.76 -40.43
N SER A 15 2.40 -67.38 -40.30
CA SER A 15 1.21 -68.12 -40.73
C SER A 15 0.84 -69.41 -39.99
N ARG A 16 -0.24 -69.31 -39.21
CA ARG A 16 -1.51 -70.03 -39.47
C ARG A 16 -2.65 -69.28 -38.77
N LEU A 17 -3.44 -68.55 -39.56
CA LEU A 17 -4.84 -68.86 -39.91
C LEU A 17 -5.80 -68.36 -38.81
N ASN A 18 -6.51 -67.27 -39.11
CA ASN A 18 -7.90 -67.31 -39.61
C ASN A 18 -8.82 -67.61 -38.43
N GLU A 19 -9.67 -66.67 -37.98
CA GLU A 19 -11.05 -66.68 -38.43
C GLU A 19 -11.84 -65.43 -37.94
N PHE A 20 -12.65 -64.85 -38.85
CA PHE A 20 -13.93 -64.13 -38.68
C PHE A 20 -14.00 -62.98 -37.65
N ARG A 21 -14.35 -61.73 -37.98
CA ARG A 21 -15.56 -61.25 -38.68
C ARG A 21 -15.47 -59.71 -38.88
N PRO A 22 -16.09 -59.12 -39.93
CA PRO A 22 -16.04 -57.70 -40.19
C PRO A 22 -17.22 -56.96 -39.53
N TYR A 23 -16.93 -55.90 -38.76
CA TYR A 23 -17.91 -54.84 -38.50
C TYR A 23 -17.23 -53.48 -38.61
N VAL A 24 -17.60 -52.81 -39.69
CA VAL A 24 -17.61 -51.37 -39.87
C VAL A 24 -18.25 -50.72 -38.64
N ILE A 25 -17.64 -49.67 -38.09
CA ILE A 25 -18.27 -48.38 -37.77
C ILE A 25 -17.18 -47.44 -37.22
N LEU A 26 -17.03 -46.33 -37.94
CA LEU A 26 -16.41 -45.08 -37.49
C LEU A 26 -16.79 -44.76 -36.04
N LEU A 27 -15.81 -44.55 -35.16
CA LEU A 27 -15.96 -43.56 -34.10
C LEU A 27 -14.65 -42.79 -33.94
N ALA A 28 -14.75 -41.50 -34.22
CA ALA A 28 -13.68 -40.54 -34.25
C ALA A 28 -13.01 -40.35 -32.89
N LEU A 29 -11.67 -40.30 -32.91
CA LEU A 29 -10.82 -39.38 -32.15
C LEU A 29 -11.34 -38.93 -30.77
N LEU A 30 -11.14 -39.77 -29.75
CA LEU A 30 -11.07 -39.31 -28.37
C LEU A 30 -9.68 -38.69 -28.14
N LEU A 31 -9.55 -37.39 -28.40
CA LEU A 31 -8.43 -36.59 -27.88
C LEU A 31 -8.49 -36.62 -26.34
N PRO A 32 -7.37 -36.86 -25.65
CA PRO A 32 -7.33 -36.68 -24.21
C PRO A 32 -7.61 -35.19 -23.91
N LEU A 33 -8.64 -34.93 -23.09
CA LEU A 33 -8.78 -33.66 -22.40
C LEU A 33 -7.50 -33.47 -21.58
N ALA A 34 -6.52 -32.79 -22.15
CA ALA A 34 -5.47 -32.16 -21.37
C ALA A 34 -6.19 -31.25 -20.38
N CYS A 35 -6.05 -31.54 -19.08
CA CYS A 35 -6.26 -30.57 -18.03
C CYS A 35 -5.36 -29.37 -18.36
N ARG A 36 -5.90 -28.42 -19.12
CA ARG A 36 -5.36 -27.10 -19.30
C ARG A 36 -5.42 -26.49 -17.91
N LYS A 37 -4.31 -26.61 -17.16
CA LYS A 37 -4.09 -25.78 -15.98
C LYS A 37 -4.41 -24.37 -16.45
N GLN A 38 -5.51 -23.83 -15.94
CA GLN A 38 -5.73 -22.41 -16.00
C GLN A 38 -4.49 -21.84 -15.34
N THR A 39 -3.59 -21.31 -16.16
CA THR A 39 -2.68 -20.28 -15.70
C THR A 39 -3.61 -19.28 -15.06
N GLU A 40 -3.62 -19.22 -13.72
CA GLU A 40 -4.13 -18.08 -13.00
C GLU A 40 -3.57 -16.88 -13.74
N GLN A 41 -4.44 -16.23 -14.50
CA GLN A 41 -4.09 -14.97 -15.10
C GLN A 41 -3.81 -14.08 -13.91
N SER A 42 -2.52 -13.79 -13.70
CA SER A 42 -2.07 -12.70 -12.86
C SER A 42 -3.05 -11.55 -13.11
N PRO A 43 -3.73 -11.03 -12.08
CA PRO A 43 -4.76 -10.02 -12.28
C PRO A 43 -4.14 -8.90 -13.10
N ARG A 44 -4.71 -8.60 -14.27
CA ARG A 44 -4.35 -7.38 -14.99
C ARG A 44 -4.43 -6.22 -14.01
N PRO A 45 -3.53 -5.21 -14.09
CA PRO A 45 -3.52 -4.09 -13.17
C PRO A 45 -4.92 -3.47 -13.13
N ARG A 46 -5.54 -3.39 -11.95
CA ARG A 46 -6.71 -2.53 -11.78
C ARG A 46 -6.21 -1.09 -11.80
N ALA A 47 -5.97 -0.56 -12.99
CA ALA A 47 -5.79 0.87 -13.15
C ALA A 47 -6.96 1.58 -12.48
N GLY A 48 -6.69 2.46 -11.51
CA GLY A 48 -7.70 3.32 -10.88
C GLY A 48 -8.21 2.93 -9.48
N ARG A 49 -7.56 2.01 -8.74
CA ARG A 49 -7.95 1.75 -7.33
C ARG A 49 -7.51 2.87 -6.37
N PHE A 50 -6.32 3.42 -6.55
CA PHE A 50 -5.74 4.44 -5.66
C PHE A 50 -5.39 5.71 -6.44
N THR A 51 -5.51 6.86 -5.77
CA THR A 51 -5.10 8.15 -6.34
C THR A 51 -3.56 8.26 -6.38
N PRO A 52 -3.01 9.12 -7.26
CA PRO A 52 -1.57 9.40 -7.26
C PRO A 52 -1.04 9.87 -5.90
N GLN A 53 -1.85 10.59 -5.12
CA GLN A 53 -1.50 11.05 -3.78
C GLN A 53 -1.45 9.89 -2.79
N GLN A 54 -2.41 8.97 -2.82
CA GLN A 54 -2.40 7.77 -1.98
C GLN A 54 -1.18 6.90 -2.28
N LEU A 55 -0.84 6.73 -3.56
CA LEU A 55 0.36 5.98 -3.97
C LEU A 55 1.68 6.64 -3.55
N GLN A 56 1.67 7.90 -3.09
CA GLN A 56 2.84 8.60 -2.54
C GLN A 56 2.88 8.61 -1.00
N ALA A 57 1.87 8.03 -0.33
CA ALA A 57 1.81 7.98 1.12
C ALA A 57 3.05 7.27 1.68
N LYS A 58 3.67 7.89 2.69
CA LYS A 58 4.82 7.34 3.43
C LYS A 58 4.43 6.90 4.83
N PHE A 59 3.37 7.48 5.37
CA PHE A 59 2.80 7.18 6.67
C PHE A 59 1.30 6.94 6.53
N VAL A 60 0.74 6.14 7.43
CA VAL A 60 -0.72 5.92 7.56
C VAL A 60 -1.49 7.25 7.54
N TRP A 61 -1.00 8.24 8.29
CA TRP A 61 -1.62 9.56 8.45
C TRP A 61 -1.67 10.40 7.17
N ASP A 62 -0.87 10.08 6.15
CA ASP A 62 -0.89 10.78 4.87
C ASP A 62 -2.19 10.53 4.08
N LEU A 63 -2.90 9.45 4.41
CA LEU A 63 -4.12 9.01 3.73
C LEU A 63 -5.41 9.63 4.28
N GLY A 64 -5.35 10.26 5.45
CA GLY A 64 -6.52 10.89 6.08
C GLY A 64 -6.85 12.27 5.52
N ALA A 65 -7.86 12.91 6.10
CA ALA A 65 -8.29 14.25 5.69
C ALA A 65 -7.16 15.28 5.85
N GLY A 66 -6.97 16.12 4.84
CA GLY A 66 -6.00 17.22 4.84
C GLY A 66 -6.53 18.55 5.37
N ALA A 67 -7.75 18.58 5.91
CA ALA A 67 -8.37 19.76 6.47
C ALA A 67 -9.22 19.39 7.68
N VAL A 68 -9.38 20.35 8.58
CA VAL A 68 -10.28 20.28 9.74
C VAL A 68 -11.36 21.33 9.57
N ASP A 69 -12.61 20.98 9.89
CA ASP A 69 -13.67 21.98 10.07
C ASP A 69 -13.47 22.70 11.41
N VAL A 70 -13.18 23.99 11.33
CA VAL A 70 -12.90 24.86 12.48
C VAL A 70 -14.01 25.88 12.71
N ALA A 71 -15.16 25.78 12.03
CA ALA A 71 -16.24 26.77 12.15
C ALA A 71 -16.69 26.99 13.60
N GLY A 72 -16.71 25.90 14.40
CA GLY A 72 -17.05 25.94 15.82
C GLY A 72 -15.88 26.23 16.77
N TYR A 73 -14.66 26.43 16.27
CA TYR A 73 -13.50 26.67 17.14
C TYR A 73 -13.43 28.13 17.60
N PRO A 74 -12.82 28.42 18.77
CA PRO A 74 -12.56 29.79 19.22
C PRO A 74 -11.78 30.60 18.18
N ASP A 75 -12.01 31.91 18.12
CA ASP A 75 -11.37 32.84 17.16
C ASP A 75 -9.86 32.70 17.09
N ALA A 76 -9.21 32.55 18.25
CA ALA A 76 -7.77 32.34 18.34
C ALA A 76 -7.33 31.07 17.61
N GLN A 77 -8.10 29.97 17.73
CA GLN A 77 -7.76 28.70 17.10
C GLN A 77 -8.06 28.69 15.61
N ARG A 78 -9.11 29.40 15.15
CA ARG A 78 -9.33 29.61 13.72
C ARG A 78 -8.17 30.38 13.08
N LYS A 79 -7.67 31.44 13.74
CA LYS A 79 -6.47 32.17 13.28
C LYS A 79 -5.21 31.30 13.28
N ASN A 80 -5.02 30.50 14.33
CA ASN A 80 -3.89 29.57 14.39
C ASN A 80 -3.96 28.50 13.30
N TYR A 81 -5.17 28.04 12.94
CA TYR A 81 -5.37 27.10 11.84
C TYR A 81 -4.95 27.68 10.49
N GLU A 82 -5.20 28.96 10.23
CA GLU A 82 -4.72 29.61 8.99
C GLU A 82 -3.19 29.64 8.92
N VAL A 83 -2.51 29.94 10.04
CA VAL A 83 -1.03 29.88 10.12
C VAL A 83 -0.55 28.44 9.87
N PHE A 84 -1.19 27.46 10.50
CA PHE A 84 -0.88 26.05 10.31
C PHE A 84 -1.03 25.61 8.85
N LYS A 85 -2.15 25.94 8.20
CA LYS A 85 -2.36 25.61 6.79
C LYS A 85 -1.28 26.23 5.92
N ALA A 86 -1.04 27.54 6.07
CA ALA A 86 -0.10 28.27 5.22
C ALA A 86 1.35 27.76 5.34
N LYS A 87 1.74 27.30 6.52
CA LYS A 87 3.13 26.90 6.80
C LYS A 87 3.39 25.41 6.66
N CYS A 88 2.48 24.58 7.15
CA CYS A 88 2.70 23.13 7.18
C CYS A 88 2.36 22.44 5.84
N SER A 89 1.67 23.13 4.91
CA SER A 89 1.38 22.58 3.58
C SER A 89 2.52 22.74 2.57
N LEU A 90 3.61 23.44 2.94
CA LEU A 90 4.69 23.79 2.00
C LEU A 90 5.50 22.57 1.53
N CYS A 91 5.61 21.52 2.37
CA CYS A 91 6.49 20.38 2.11
C CYS A 91 5.75 19.04 1.98
N HIS A 92 4.55 18.93 2.54
CA HIS A 92 3.72 17.72 2.48
C HIS A 92 2.26 18.06 2.76
N THR A 93 1.37 17.09 2.55
CA THR A 93 -0.05 17.23 2.91
C THR A 93 -0.22 17.51 4.41
N LEU A 94 -1.21 18.33 4.75
CA LEU A 94 -1.62 18.60 6.13
C LEU A 94 -2.25 17.36 6.81
N ALA A 95 -2.61 16.34 6.04
CA ALA A 95 -3.12 15.09 6.57
C ALA A 95 -2.17 14.48 7.61
N ARG A 96 -0.86 14.56 7.37
CA ARG A 96 0.16 14.00 8.27
C ARG A 96 0.05 14.51 9.71
N PRO A 97 0.11 15.83 9.98
CA PRO A 97 -0.10 16.34 11.34
C PRO A 97 -1.55 16.25 11.82
N ILE A 98 -2.55 16.32 10.93
CA ILE A 98 -3.97 16.23 11.36
C ILE A 98 -4.28 14.84 11.93
N ASN A 99 -3.78 13.78 11.29
CA ASN A 99 -4.14 12.40 11.61
C ASN A 99 -3.11 11.66 12.49
N ALA A 100 -1.96 12.27 12.80
CA ALA A 100 -1.00 11.67 13.72
C ALA A 100 -1.57 11.50 15.14
N PRO A 101 -1.19 10.47 15.91
CA PRO A 101 -1.77 10.16 17.22
C PRO A 101 -1.30 11.08 18.35
N PHE A 102 -0.59 12.17 18.03
CA PHE A 102 -0.07 13.08 19.05
C PHE A 102 -1.17 13.97 19.61
N VAL A 103 -1.17 14.07 20.95
CA VAL A 103 -2.12 14.88 21.73
C VAL A 103 -1.38 15.92 22.58
N GLY A 104 -0.23 15.55 23.13
CA GLY A 104 0.53 16.38 24.06
C GLY A 104 1.25 17.54 23.39
N ARG A 105 1.35 18.67 24.12
CA ARG A 105 2.09 19.85 23.67
C ARG A 105 3.56 19.55 23.40
N GLU A 106 4.21 18.76 24.25
CA GLU A 106 5.65 18.48 24.12
C GLU A 106 5.94 17.58 22.91
N ASP A 107 5.04 16.63 22.60
CA ASP A 107 5.11 15.90 21.34
C ASP A 107 4.99 16.86 20.15
N TRP A 108 3.96 17.72 20.15
CA TRP A 108 3.77 18.67 19.07
C TRP A 108 4.95 19.62 18.88
N LYS A 109 5.52 20.17 19.95
CA LYS A 109 6.75 20.99 19.88
C LYS A 109 7.89 20.22 19.23
N ARG A 110 8.16 18.99 19.67
CA ARG A 110 9.21 18.14 19.10
C ARG A 110 9.02 17.94 17.60
N TYR A 111 7.79 17.67 17.16
CA TYR A 111 7.48 17.45 15.75
C TYR A 111 7.56 18.73 14.91
N VAL A 112 6.98 19.85 15.40
CA VAL A 112 7.02 21.14 14.69
C VAL A 112 8.45 21.65 14.58
N HIS A 113 9.24 21.58 15.65
CA HIS A 113 10.66 21.94 15.62
C HIS A 113 11.45 21.11 14.61
N ARG A 114 11.20 19.80 14.52
CA ARG A 114 11.84 18.95 13.49
C ARG A 114 11.49 19.38 12.07
N MET A 115 10.26 19.82 11.82
CA MET A 115 9.86 20.31 10.50
C MET A 115 10.43 21.71 10.23
N HIS A 116 10.49 22.56 11.25
CA HIS A 116 11.12 23.86 11.18
C HIS A 116 12.59 23.75 10.76
N ALA A 117 13.39 22.90 11.42
CA ALA A 117 14.79 22.69 11.06
C ALA A 117 14.99 22.19 9.62
N LYS A 118 14.06 21.35 9.12
CA LYS A 118 14.05 20.94 7.69
C LYS A 118 13.65 22.08 6.76
N GLY A 119 12.73 22.93 7.18
CA GLY A 119 12.30 24.12 6.45
C GLY A 119 13.39 25.19 6.38
N GLU A 120 14.14 25.40 7.45
CA GLU A 120 15.31 26.31 7.47
C GLU A 120 16.33 25.93 6.41
N ALA A 121 16.66 24.64 6.29
CA ALA A 121 17.55 24.14 5.23
C ALA A 121 17.03 24.41 3.81
N ALA A 122 15.75 24.79 3.67
CA ALA A 122 15.08 25.12 2.42
C ALA A 122 14.52 26.56 2.41
N ASN A 123 15.02 27.46 3.28
CA ASN A 123 14.62 28.87 3.39
C ASN A 123 13.11 29.11 3.69
N MET A 124 12.48 28.19 4.42
CA MET A 124 11.05 28.21 4.81
C MET A 124 10.88 28.20 6.34
N ALA A 125 11.76 28.90 7.05
CA ALA A 125 11.76 28.95 8.52
C ALA A 125 10.45 29.53 9.09
N LEU A 126 10.02 29.00 10.23
CA LEU A 126 8.93 29.54 11.06
C LEU A 126 9.47 30.57 12.05
N SER A 127 8.80 31.70 12.23
CA SER A 127 9.04 32.52 13.42
C SER A 127 8.55 31.81 14.69
N GLU A 128 9.09 32.20 15.86
CA GLU A 128 8.64 31.69 17.16
C GLU A 128 7.11 31.88 17.35
N LYS A 129 6.57 33.00 16.88
CA LYS A 129 5.13 33.28 16.93
C LYS A 129 4.32 32.30 16.08
N GLU A 130 4.82 31.94 14.89
CA GLU A 130 4.17 30.97 14.01
C GLU A 130 4.25 29.56 14.59
N GLU A 131 5.41 29.16 15.11
CA GLU A 131 5.55 27.88 15.82
C GLU A 131 4.55 27.77 16.99
N LYS A 132 4.48 28.80 17.83
CA LYS A 132 3.55 28.83 18.96
C LYS A 132 2.08 28.75 18.49
N ALA A 133 1.72 29.44 17.42
CA ALA A 133 0.38 29.38 16.84
C ALA A 133 0.06 27.96 16.35
N ILE A 134 0.98 27.33 15.62
CA ILE A 134 0.83 25.97 15.09
C ILE A 134 0.66 24.95 16.23
N VAL A 135 1.54 24.99 17.24
CA VAL A 135 1.44 24.08 18.39
C VAL A 135 0.14 24.28 19.15
N ASN A 136 -0.31 25.53 19.33
CA ASN A 136 -1.58 25.82 20.01
C ASN A 136 -2.79 25.26 19.26
N PHE A 137 -2.81 25.36 17.94
CA PHE A 137 -3.86 24.75 17.11
C PHE A 137 -3.82 23.23 17.23
N LEU A 138 -2.67 22.60 17.02
CA LEU A 138 -2.55 21.13 17.01
C LEU A 138 -2.92 20.50 18.35
N VAL A 139 -2.56 21.14 19.46
CA VAL A 139 -2.98 20.69 20.80
C VAL A 139 -4.49 20.83 20.97
N TYR A 140 -5.06 21.99 20.62
CA TYR A 140 -6.50 22.21 20.77
C TYR A 140 -7.32 21.24 19.93
N ASP A 141 -6.96 21.11 18.65
CA ASP A 141 -7.59 20.21 17.71
C ASP A 141 -7.48 18.74 18.14
N ALA A 142 -6.33 18.34 18.70
CA ALA A 142 -6.18 16.99 19.27
C ALA A 142 -7.13 16.77 20.46
N GLN A 143 -7.36 17.76 21.32
CA GLN A 143 -8.35 17.63 22.39
C GLN A 143 -9.76 17.45 21.84
N GLU A 144 -10.15 18.25 20.84
CA GLU A 144 -11.50 18.20 20.27
C GLU A 144 -11.77 16.94 19.43
N ARG A 145 -10.80 16.45 18.65
CA ARG A 145 -10.98 15.32 17.73
C ARG A 145 -10.47 13.99 18.24
N LYS A 146 -9.38 13.98 19.01
CA LYS A 146 -8.68 12.73 19.39
C LYS A 146 -8.97 12.32 20.83
N VAL A 147 -9.22 13.29 21.71
CA VAL A 147 -9.55 13.01 23.12
C VAL A 147 -11.05 12.94 23.33
N LYS A 148 -11.79 14.01 23.03
CA LYS A 148 -13.26 14.03 23.23
C LYS A 148 -14.01 13.04 22.34
N ARG A 149 -13.41 12.65 21.22
CA ARG A 149 -13.96 11.71 20.22
C ARG A 149 -13.04 10.51 20.01
N ALA A 150 -12.42 10.02 21.08
CA ALA A 150 -11.41 8.96 21.03
C ALA A 150 -11.87 7.72 20.24
N ALA A 151 -13.08 7.21 20.49
CA ALA A 151 -13.60 6.03 19.77
C ALA A 151 -13.67 6.25 18.24
N GLN A 152 -14.13 7.43 17.80
CA GLN A 152 -14.16 7.76 16.37
C GLN A 152 -12.74 7.87 15.81
N PHE A 153 -11.83 8.50 16.56
CA PHE A 153 -10.44 8.65 16.12
C PHE A 153 -9.72 7.30 16.01
N GLU A 154 -10.00 6.37 16.92
CA GLU A 154 -9.48 4.99 16.88
C GLU A 154 -10.04 4.25 15.65
N GLU A 155 -11.35 4.32 15.41
CA GLU A 155 -11.98 3.73 14.22
C GLU A 155 -11.39 4.29 12.92
N ASP A 156 -11.31 5.62 12.81
CA ASP A 156 -10.70 6.29 11.65
C ASP A 156 -9.25 5.85 11.47
N THR A 157 -8.49 5.68 12.56
CA THR A 157 -7.09 5.23 12.50
C THR A 157 -7.00 3.80 11.96
N THR A 158 -7.84 2.88 12.44
CA THR A 158 -7.87 1.50 11.94
C THR A 158 -8.20 1.46 10.44
N LEU A 159 -9.16 2.26 9.98
CA LEU A 159 -9.49 2.36 8.55
C LEU A 159 -8.30 2.88 7.72
N LEU A 160 -7.55 3.85 8.24
CA LEU A 160 -6.34 4.35 7.57
C LEU A 160 -5.22 3.32 7.54
N GLU A 161 -5.04 2.51 8.59
CA GLU A 161 -4.05 1.44 8.64
C GLU A 161 -4.36 0.36 7.61
N GLU A 162 -5.62 -0.09 7.53
CA GLU A 162 -6.08 -1.03 6.51
C GLU A 162 -5.84 -0.49 5.10
N LEU A 163 -6.22 0.76 4.84
CA LEU A 163 -5.99 1.40 3.55
C LEU A 163 -4.50 1.52 3.21
N PHE A 164 -3.66 1.83 4.21
CA PHE A 164 -2.21 1.93 4.03
C PHE A 164 -1.61 0.59 3.63
N ASP A 165 -2.02 -0.51 4.26
CA ASP A 165 -1.57 -1.85 3.88
C ASP A 165 -1.90 -2.21 2.43
N GLU A 166 -3.08 -1.80 1.95
CA GLU A 166 -3.43 -2.00 0.54
C GLU A 166 -2.61 -1.12 -0.41
N VAL A 167 -2.39 0.15 -0.05
CA VAL A 167 -1.53 1.07 -0.80
C VAL A 167 -0.11 0.54 -0.89
N GLN A 168 0.46 0.02 0.20
CA GLN A 168 1.81 -0.55 0.22
C GLN A 168 1.93 -1.79 -0.67
N LYS A 169 0.91 -2.65 -0.69
CA LYS A 169 0.86 -3.80 -1.62
C LYS A 169 0.86 -3.33 -3.07
N GLU A 170 0.09 -2.29 -3.38
CA GLU A 170 0.03 -1.73 -4.73
C GLU A 170 1.35 -1.06 -5.15
N GLN A 171 1.96 -0.25 -4.27
CA GLN A 171 3.29 0.32 -4.51
C GLN A 171 4.32 -0.78 -4.79
N GLY A 172 4.26 -1.89 -4.04
CA GLY A 172 5.11 -3.05 -4.26
C GLY A 172 4.89 -3.69 -5.64
N ARG A 173 3.62 -3.90 -6.01
CA ARG A 173 3.24 -4.42 -7.33
C ARG A 173 3.80 -3.53 -8.45
N LEU A 174 3.59 -2.21 -8.37
CA LEU A 174 4.08 -1.24 -9.34
C LEU A 174 5.61 -1.24 -9.43
N ALA A 175 6.30 -1.32 -8.28
CA ALA A 175 7.76 -1.39 -8.25
C ALA A 175 8.32 -2.63 -8.97
N LEU A 176 7.67 -3.79 -8.82
CA LEU A 176 8.03 -5.02 -9.54
C LEU A 176 7.80 -4.89 -11.05
N GLU A 177 6.71 -4.26 -11.46
CA GLU A 177 6.43 -3.97 -12.88
C GLU A 177 7.47 -3.03 -13.50
N GLU A 178 7.98 -2.09 -12.71
CA GLU A 178 9.11 -1.21 -13.09
C GLU A 178 10.48 -1.92 -13.04
N GLY A 179 10.53 -3.22 -12.72
CA GLY A 179 11.76 -4.01 -12.69
C GLY A 179 12.63 -3.79 -11.44
N LYS A 180 12.10 -3.19 -10.38
CA LYS A 180 12.83 -3.04 -9.09
C LYS A 180 12.89 -4.41 -8.40
N LYS A 181 14.10 -4.86 -8.06
CA LYS A 181 14.36 -6.20 -7.49
C LYS A 181 13.95 -6.37 -6.03
N GLU A 182 13.72 -5.28 -5.31
CA GLU A 182 13.40 -5.32 -3.88
C GLU A 182 12.30 -4.30 -3.57
N ILE A 183 11.17 -4.78 -3.07
CA ILE A 183 10.15 -3.93 -2.45
C ILE A 183 10.60 -3.78 -1.01
N ARG A 184 11.06 -2.59 -0.62
CA ARG A 184 11.32 -2.30 0.80
C ARG A 184 9.97 -2.28 1.51
N SER A 185 9.51 -3.43 2.01
CA SER A 185 8.29 -3.51 2.81
C SER A 185 8.54 -2.76 4.11
N PHE A 186 8.04 -1.53 4.20
CA PHE A 186 8.04 -0.81 5.45
C PHE A 186 6.81 -1.29 6.22
N THR A 187 6.98 -2.22 7.15
CA THR A 187 5.96 -2.47 8.16
C THR A 187 5.87 -1.20 9.00
N TYR A 188 4.72 -0.54 8.94
CA TYR A 188 4.47 0.61 9.79
C TYR A 188 4.40 0.12 11.24
N THR A 189 5.36 0.53 12.06
CA THR A 189 5.49 0.05 13.46
C THR A 189 4.91 1.04 14.47
N GLY A 190 4.12 2.03 14.02
CA GLY A 190 3.54 3.08 14.88
C GLY A 190 4.54 4.10 15.45
N ASP A 191 5.79 3.69 15.63
CA ASP A 191 6.75 4.39 16.51
C ASP A 191 7.86 5.17 15.79
N ARG A 192 7.95 5.14 14.46
CA ARG A 192 9.09 5.76 13.75
C ARG A 192 8.70 6.99 12.93
N PRO A 193 9.25 8.18 13.27
CA PRO A 193 9.13 9.40 12.44
C PRO A 193 9.95 9.36 11.15
#